data_AF-A0A7J6TH58-F1
#
_entry.id   AF-A0A7J6TH58-F1
#
_cell.length_a   1.000
_cell.length_b   1.000
_cell.length_c   1.000
_cell.angle_alpha   90.00
_cell.angle_beta   90.00
_cell.angle_gamma   90.00
#
_symmetry.space_group_name_H-M   'P 1'
#
loop_
_entity.id
_entity.type
_entity.pdbx_description
1 polymer ?
#
loop_
_entity_poly.entity_id
_entity_poly.type
_entity_poly.pdbx_seq_one_letter_code
_entity_poly.pdbx_strand_id
1 'polypeptide(L)'
;MARLIDKIQDRWDHDRDNGESTRVPFFSFEYFPPKTDMGVQNLYERLDRMAELGPMWIDVTWGAGGSTSGKTFEICRNALTYHGLDVMMHPTCTDQPVKEIDEVLQKCKEVGIRNILALRGDAPMYSSEWKACQGGFSHAVDLVR
;
A
#
# COMPACT_ATOMS: atom_id res chain seq x y z
N MET A 1 -19.41 -17.54 13.54
CA MET A 1 -18.88 -16.17 13.78
C MET A 1 -19.04 -15.41 12.47
N ALA A 2 -19.83 -14.33 12.42
CA ALA A 2 -20.01 -13.57 11.18
C ALA A 2 -18.68 -12.96 10.73
N ARG A 3 -18.32 -13.12 9.45
CA ARG A 3 -17.09 -12.53 8.88
C ARG A 3 -17.24 -11.02 8.83
N LEU A 4 -16.13 -10.30 8.79
CA LEU A 4 -16.14 -8.83 8.66
C LEU A 4 -16.96 -8.38 7.44
N ILE A 5 -16.86 -9.11 6.32
CA ILE A 5 -17.63 -8.85 5.10
C ILE A 5 -19.13 -8.98 5.33
N ASP A 6 -19.56 -10.00 6.09
CA ASP A 6 -20.97 -10.23 6.40
C ASP A 6 -21.49 -9.05 7.24
N LYS A 7 -20.70 -8.51 8.18
CA LYS A 7 -21.07 -7.33 8.98
C LYS A 7 -21.15 -6.04 8.16
N ILE A 8 -20.26 -5.87 7.17
CA ILE A 8 -20.29 -4.73 6.25
C ILE A 8 -21.56 -4.80 5.41
N GLN A 9 -21.90 -6.00 4.92
CA GLN A 9 -23.12 -6.25 4.14
C GLN A 9 -24.40 -6.06 4.97
N ASP A 10 -24.44 -6.59 6.20
CA ASP A 10 -25.59 -6.43 7.09
C ASP A 10 -25.83 -4.95 7.44
N ARG A 11 -24.76 -4.21 7.75
CA ARG A 11 -24.84 -2.77 8.03
C ARG A 11 -25.35 -2.02 6.81
N TRP A 12 -24.88 -2.40 5.64
CA TRP A 12 -25.30 -1.83 4.38
C TRP A 12 -26.79 -2.06 4.11
N ASP A 13 -27.26 -3.30 4.25
CA ASP A 13 -28.65 -3.65 3.93
C ASP A 13 -29.59 -2.87 4.85
N HIS A 14 -29.19 -2.72 6.12
CA HIS A 14 -29.87 -1.85 7.08
C HIS A 14 -29.92 -0.37 6.68
N ASP A 15 -28.78 0.21 6.24
CA ASP A 15 -28.73 1.62 5.85
C ASP A 15 -29.56 1.89 4.56
N ARG A 16 -29.59 0.94 3.61
CA ARG A 16 -30.46 0.98 2.41
C ARG A 16 -31.95 0.95 2.77
N ASP A 17 -32.35 0.05 3.65
CA ASP A 17 -33.75 -0.11 4.05
C ASP A 17 -34.30 1.12 4.80
N ASN A 18 -33.43 1.90 5.44
CA ASN A 18 -33.80 3.11 6.18
C ASN A 18 -33.79 4.41 5.34
N GLY A 19 -33.44 4.35 4.05
CA GLY A 19 -33.45 5.53 3.17
C GLY A 19 -32.35 6.57 3.47
N GLU A 20 -31.33 6.20 4.24
CA GLU A 20 -30.14 7.02 4.46
C GLU A 20 -29.17 6.87 3.26
N SER A 21 -28.47 7.97 2.92
CA SER A 21 -27.50 8.14 1.81
C SER A 21 -27.17 6.89 0.95
N THR A 22 -27.48 6.97 -0.35
CA THR A 22 -27.28 5.94 -1.40
C THR A 22 -25.82 5.59 -1.73
N ARG A 23 -24.85 5.95 -0.88
CA ARG A 23 -23.42 5.69 -1.15
C ARG A 23 -23.03 4.31 -0.65
N VAL A 24 -22.53 3.54 -1.60
CA VAL A 24 -21.94 2.23 -1.40
C VAL A 24 -20.68 2.36 -0.53
N PRO A 25 -20.64 1.94 0.76
CA PRO A 25 -19.36 1.79 1.45
C PRO A 25 -18.48 0.80 0.70
N PHE A 26 -17.20 1.11 0.67
CA PHE A 26 -16.16 0.29 0.08
C PHE A 26 -15.08 0.03 1.12
N PHE A 27 -14.20 -0.93 0.82
CA PHE A 27 -13.07 -1.25 1.68
C PHE A 27 -11.82 -1.49 0.84
N SER A 28 -10.67 -1.41 1.50
CA SER A 28 -9.36 -1.77 0.96
C SER A 28 -8.64 -2.70 1.94
N PHE A 29 -7.54 -3.31 1.49
CA PHE A 29 -6.69 -4.16 2.32
C PHE A 29 -5.25 -3.70 2.25
N GLU A 30 -4.57 -3.66 3.40
CA GLU A 30 -3.13 -3.36 3.47
C GLU A 30 -2.31 -4.62 3.71
N TYR A 31 -1.23 -4.77 2.94
CA TYR A 31 -0.29 -5.88 3.02
C TYR A 31 1.14 -5.37 3.23
N PHE A 32 1.93 -6.17 3.93
CA PHE A 32 3.36 -5.92 4.09
C PHE A 32 4.18 -6.87 3.21
N PRO A 33 5.30 -6.41 2.62
CA PRO A 33 6.20 -7.26 1.84
C PRO A 33 6.76 -8.42 2.68
N PRO A 34 6.50 -9.69 2.34
CA PRO A 34 7.02 -10.82 3.08
C PRO A 34 8.55 -10.90 2.98
N LYS A 35 9.21 -11.36 4.06
CA LYS A 35 10.68 -11.44 4.09
C LYS A 35 11.24 -12.53 3.17
N THR A 36 10.49 -13.60 2.92
CA THR A 36 10.93 -14.77 2.13
C THR A 36 10.15 -14.90 0.83
N ASP A 37 10.73 -15.55 -0.17
CA ASP A 37 10.09 -15.78 -1.48
C ASP A 37 8.85 -16.68 -1.36
N MET A 38 8.93 -17.69 -0.49
CA MET A 38 7.76 -18.52 -0.15
C MET A 38 6.64 -17.68 0.48
N GLY A 39 6.99 -16.69 1.31
CA GLY A 39 6.04 -15.75 1.87
C GLY A 39 5.38 -14.87 0.80
N VAL A 40 6.15 -14.46 -0.22
CA VAL A 40 5.64 -13.70 -1.37
C VAL A 40 4.67 -14.55 -2.20
N GLN A 41 5.00 -15.83 -2.45
CA GLN A 41 4.08 -16.73 -3.15
C GLN A 41 2.76 -16.92 -2.40
N ASN A 42 2.84 -17.14 -1.08
CA ASN A 42 1.65 -17.27 -0.23
C ASN A 42 0.84 -15.95 -0.17
N LEU A 43 1.49 -14.79 -0.34
CA LEU A 43 0.81 -13.52 -0.45
C LEU A 43 0.02 -13.43 -1.76
N TYR A 44 0.58 -13.84 -2.91
CA TYR A 44 -0.15 -13.83 -4.18
C TYR A 44 -1.40 -14.72 -4.14
N GLU A 45 -1.31 -15.92 -3.59
CA GLU A 45 -2.48 -16.80 -3.38
C GLU A 45 -3.53 -16.19 -2.43
N ARG A 46 -3.10 -15.32 -1.51
CA ARG A 46 -4.00 -14.56 -0.64
C ARG A 46 -4.63 -13.40 -1.40
N LEU A 47 -3.89 -12.70 -2.25
CA LEU A 47 -4.42 -11.62 -3.09
C LEU A 47 -5.55 -12.15 -3.97
N ASP A 48 -5.37 -13.29 -4.63
CA ASP A 48 -6.42 -13.91 -5.46
C ASP A 48 -7.72 -14.14 -4.67
N ARG A 49 -7.61 -14.79 -3.50
CA ARG A 49 -8.77 -15.07 -2.65
C ARG A 49 -9.43 -13.81 -2.08
N MET A 50 -8.64 -12.77 -1.78
CA MET A 50 -9.17 -11.53 -1.22
C MET A 50 -9.70 -10.59 -2.31
N ALA A 51 -9.24 -10.71 -3.55
CA ALA A 51 -9.78 -9.99 -4.71
C ALA A 51 -11.25 -10.35 -4.97
N GLU A 52 -11.65 -11.60 -4.72
CA GLU A 52 -13.04 -12.05 -4.82
C GLU A 52 -14.00 -11.29 -3.89
N LEU A 53 -13.48 -10.64 -2.84
CA LEU A 53 -14.29 -9.80 -1.95
C LEU A 53 -14.62 -8.45 -2.57
N GLY A 54 -13.94 -8.04 -3.65
CA GLY A 54 -14.15 -6.75 -4.32
C GLY A 54 -13.63 -5.53 -3.55
N PRO A 55 -12.38 -5.54 -3.03
CA PRO A 55 -11.80 -4.32 -2.47
C PRO A 55 -11.66 -3.25 -3.57
N MET A 56 -11.82 -1.98 -3.21
CA MET A 56 -11.67 -0.88 -4.17
C MET A 56 -10.21 -0.68 -4.60
N TRP A 57 -9.26 -0.95 -3.70
CA TRP A 57 -7.83 -1.05 -3.98
C TRP A 57 -7.14 -1.89 -2.89
N ILE A 58 -5.85 -2.16 -3.07
CA ILE A 58 -4.98 -2.68 -2.02
C ILE A 58 -3.82 -1.72 -1.75
N ASP A 59 -3.31 -1.78 -0.53
CA ASP A 59 -2.16 -1.03 -0.05
C ASP A 59 -0.97 -2.00 0.10
N VAL A 60 0.23 -1.55 -0.30
CA VAL A 60 1.48 -2.30 -0.06
C VAL A 60 2.49 -1.42 0.63
N THR A 61 2.85 -1.81 1.85
CA THR A 61 3.74 -1.02 2.71
C THR A 61 5.19 -1.04 2.23
N TRP A 62 5.92 -0.01 2.62
CA TRP A 62 7.35 0.16 2.34
C TRP A 62 8.10 0.24 3.67
N GLY A 63 9.12 -0.60 3.84
CA GLY A 63 9.96 -0.59 5.03
C GLY A 63 10.78 0.70 5.10
N ALA A 64 10.87 1.30 6.28
CA ALA A 64 11.67 2.51 6.52
C ALA A 64 13.08 2.40 5.93
N GLY A 65 13.60 3.50 5.39
CA GLY A 65 14.92 3.54 4.75
C GLY A 65 15.01 2.80 3.42
N GLY A 66 13.88 2.50 2.75
CA GLY A 66 13.95 1.83 1.45
C GLY A 66 14.23 0.33 1.51
N SER A 67 14.29 -0.26 2.70
CA SER A 67 14.74 -1.64 2.93
C SER A 67 13.94 -2.70 2.15
N THR A 68 12.69 -2.41 1.80
CA THR A 68 11.84 -3.29 0.99
C THR A 68 11.39 -2.65 -0.33
N SER A 69 11.98 -1.54 -0.77
CA SER A 69 11.55 -0.77 -1.95
C SER A 69 11.35 -1.62 -3.19
N GLY A 70 12.37 -2.40 -3.59
CA GLY A 70 12.29 -3.29 -4.75
C GLY A 70 11.22 -4.36 -4.61
N LYS A 71 11.10 -5.00 -3.43
CA LYS A 71 10.09 -6.03 -3.19
C LYS A 71 8.66 -5.46 -3.18
N THR A 72 8.49 -4.28 -2.61
CA THR A 72 7.22 -3.53 -2.60
C THR A 72 6.79 -3.23 -4.03
N PHE A 73 7.71 -2.69 -4.85
CA PHE A 73 7.46 -2.41 -6.25
C PHE A 73 7.03 -3.66 -7.04
N GLU A 74 7.75 -4.77 -6.88
CA GLU A 74 7.43 -6.03 -7.58
C GLU A 74 6.06 -6.59 -7.17
N ILE A 75 5.70 -6.53 -5.88
CA ILE A 75 4.37 -6.93 -5.39
C ILE A 75 3.30 -6.03 -6.00
N CYS A 76 3.47 -4.71 -6.00
CA CYS A 76 2.53 -3.76 -6.60
C CYS A 76 2.36 -4.02 -8.11
N ARG A 77 3.46 -4.21 -8.84
CA ARG A 77 3.43 -4.49 -10.28
C ARG A 77 2.66 -5.77 -10.56
N ASN A 78 2.91 -6.83 -9.79
CA ASN A 78 2.26 -8.12 -9.99
C ASN A 78 0.78 -8.07 -9.60
N ALA A 79 0.42 -7.40 -8.51
CA ALA A 79 -0.97 -7.16 -8.12
C ALA A 79 -1.76 -6.44 -9.22
N LEU A 80 -1.17 -5.41 -9.83
CA LEU A 80 -1.77 -4.71 -10.96
C LEU A 80 -1.86 -5.59 -12.22
N THR A 81 -0.76 -6.25 -12.60
CA THR A 81 -0.64 -6.93 -13.90
C THR A 81 -1.35 -8.29 -13.94
N TYR A 82 -1.23 -9.08 -12.87
CA TYR A 82 -1.65 -10.47 -12.86
C TYR A 82 -2.89 -10.70 -12.00
N HIS A 83 -3.12 -9.88 -10.97
CA HIS A 83 -4.28 -10.01 -10.09
C HIS A 83 -5.39 -8.99 -10.40
N GLY A 84 -5.15 -8.05 -11.31
CA GLY A 84 -6.15 -7.05 -11.73
C GLY A 84 -6.60 -6.11 -10.60
N LEU A 85 -5.75 -5.92 -9.58
CA LEU A 85 -6.04 -5.08 -8.42
C LEU A 85 -5.44 -3.68 -8.63
N ASP A 86 -6.24 -2.65 -8.34
CA ASP A 86 -5.70 -1.31 -8.15
C ASP A 86 -4.82 -1.28 -6.90
N VAL A 87 -3.66 -0.64 -7.00
CA VAL A 87 -2.65 -0.61 -5.93
C VAL A 87 -2.34 0.81 -5.49
N MET A 88 -2.15 0.98 -4.18
CA MET A 88 -1.59 2.15 -3.52
C MET A 88 -0.27 1.76 -2.86
N MET A 89 0.84 2.28 -3.39
CA MET A 89 2.17 2.01 -2.84
C MET A 89 2.54 3.06 -1.80
N HIS A 90 3.26 2.66 -0.74
CA HIS A 90 3.53 3.53 0.42
C HIS A 90 4.99 4.00 0.53
N PRO A 91 5.60 4.68 -0.46
CA PRO A 91 6.99 5.11 -0.35
C PRO A 91 7.21 5.98 0.89
N THR A 92 8.28 5.69 1.63
CA THR A 92 8.77 6.52 2.73
C THR A 92 9.97 7.34 2.29
N CYS A 93 10.20 8.49 2.90
CA CYS A 93 11.32 9.36 2.55
C CYS A 93 12.48 9.40 3.57
N THR A 94 12.36 8.74 4.73
CA THR A 94 13.45 8.60 5.71
C THR A 94 14.62 7.82 5.11
N ASP A 95 15.84 8.30 5.34
CA ASP A 95 17.10 7.60 5.02
C ASP A 95 17.25 7.19 3.55
N GLN A 96 16.65 7.98 2.65
CA GLN A 96 16.74 7.77 1.20
C GLN A 96 17.05 9.10 0.49
N PRO A 97 18.06 9.15 -0.39
CA PRO A 97 18.27 10.27 -1.30
C PRO A 97 17.06 10.48 -2.20
N VAL A 98 16.75 11.74 -2.53
CA VAL A 98 15.61 12.09 -3.42
C VAL A 98 15.65 11.29 -4.73
N LYS A 99 16.84 11.11 -5.30
CA LYS A 99 17.05 10.36 -6.55
C LYS A 99 16.53 8.92 -6.50
N GLU A 100 16.69 8.22 -5.38
CA GLU A 100 16.22 6.83 -5.27
C GLU A 100 14.68 6.76 -5.28
N ILE A 101 14.04 7.72 -4.62
CA ILE A 101 12.59 7.83 -4.61
C ILE A 101 12.08 8.16 -6.02
N ASP A 102 12.71 9.11 -6.71
CA ASP A 102 12.40 9.48 -8.09
C ASP A 102 12.51 8.28 -9.04
N GLU A 103 13.57 7.48 -8.93
CA GLU A 103 13.77 6.28 -9.75
C GLU A 103 12.65 5.26 -9.55
N VAL A 104 12.17 5.06 -8.32
CA VAL A 104 11.08 4.12 -8.06
C VAL A 104 9.73 4.70 -8.51
N LEU A 105 9.46 5.98 -8.28
CA LEU A 105 8.24 6.64 -8.75
C LEU A 105 8.14 6.65 -10.29
N GLN A 106 9.26 6.82 -10.98
CA GLN A 106 9.33 6.73 -12.44
C GLN A 106 9.00 5.30 -12.93
N LYS A 107 9.55 4.26 -12.27
CA LYS A 107 9.17 2.86 -12.55
C LYS A 107 7.69 2.60 -12.29
N CYS A 108 7.14 3.11 -11.19
CA CYS A 108 5.70 3.05 -10.90
C CYS A 108 4.88 3.66 -12.03
N LYS A 109 5.29 4.83 -12.52
CA LYS A 109 4.64 5.51 -13.64
C LYS A 109 4.67 4.65 -14.90
N GLU A 110 5.81 4.05 -15.23
CA GLU A 110 5.98 3.21 -16.42
C GLU A 110 5.11 1.96 -16.40
N VAL A 111 4.97 1.29 -15.25
CA VAL A 111 4.19 0.04 -15.14
C VAL A 111 2.69 0.23 -14.87
N GLY A 112 2.23 1.47 -14.71
CA GLY A 112 0.81 1.77 -14.52
C GLY A 112 0.36 1.96 -13.06
N ILE A 113 1.28 1.98 -12.09
CA ILE A 113 0.94 2.33 -10.70
C ILE A 113 0.66 3.85 -10.64
N ARG A 114 -0.52 4.21 -10.11
CA ARG A 114 -0.99 5.61 -10.11
C ARG A 114 -1.38 6.15 -8.73
N ASN A 115 -1.48 5.30 -7.71
CA ASN A 115 -1.82 5.72 -6.35
C ASN A 115 -0.60 5.59 -5.45
N ILE A 116 -0.25 6.68 -4.77
CA ILE A 116 0.90 6.78 -3.88
C ILE A 116 0.44 7.35 -2.55
N LEU A 117 0.74 6.64 -1.46
CA LEU A 117 0.63 7.17 -0.11
C LEU A 117 2.00 7.71 0.32
N ALA A 118 2.17 9.03 0.20
CA ALA A 118 3.43 9.69 0.55
C ALA A 118 3.60 9.74 2.08
N LEU A 119 4.63 9.07 2.60
CA LEU A 119 4.91 9.00 4.02
C LEU A 119 6.33 9.51 4.32
N ARG A 120 6.53 10.04 5.54
CA ARG A 120 7.89 10.30 6.01
C ARG A 120 8.61 9.00 6.28
N GLY A 121 7.98 8.12 7.06
CA GLY A 121 8.60 6.95 7.66
C GLY A 121 9.12 7.24 9.07
N ASP A 122 9.45 6.15 9.76
CA ASP A 122 9.99 6.16 11.12
C ASP A 122 11.51 6.31 11.13
N ALA A 123 12.07 6.53 12.32
CA ALA A 123 13.51 6.47 12.52
C ALA A 123 14.05 5.05 12.20
N PRO A 124 15.30 4.93 11.73
CA PRO A 124 15.91 3.63 11.51
C PRO A 124 15.92 2.79 12.80
N MET A 125 15.83 1.45 12.69
CA MET A 125 15.76 0.56 13.87
C MET A 125 16.92 0.71 14.86
N TYR A 126 18.06 1.25 14.43
CA TYR A 126 19.24 1.49 15.27
C TYR A 126 19.22 2.85 16.01
N SER A 127 18.19 3.68 15.85
CA SER A 127 18.09 5.01 16.46
C SER A 127 16.67 5.30 16.92
N SER A 128 16.51 5.81 18.14
CA SER A 128 15.22 6.35 18.61
C SER A 128 14.94 7.76 18.07
N GLU A 129 15.97 8.45 17.56
CA GLU A 129 15.84 9.77 16.95
C GLU A 129 15.79 9.65 15.44
N TRP A 130 14.80 10.32 14.84
CA TRP A 130 14.75 10.51 13.40
C TRP A 130 15.72 11.64 13.01
N LYS A 131 16.50 11.43 11.94
CA LYS A 131 17.39 12.44 11.36
C LYS A 131 17.24 12.44 9.84
N ALA A 132 17.27 13.62 9.24
CA ALA A 132 17.28 13.75 7.79
C ALA A 132 18.57 13.15 7.23
N CYS A 133 18.49 12.37 6.15
CA CYS A 133 19.67 12.00 5.40
C CYS A 133 20.11 13.14 4.49
N GLN A 134 21.40 13.23 4.21
CA GLN A 134 21.94 14.24 3.32
C GLN A 134 21.34 14.08 1.91
N GLY A 135 20.74 15.14 1.37
CA GLY A 135 20.12 15.10 0.05
C GLY A 135 18.83 14.28 -0.03
N GLY A 136 18.19 13.98 1.11
CA GLY A 136 16.85 13.40 1.19
C GLY A 136 15.80 14.41 1.66
N PHE A 137 14.56 13.92 1.78
CA PHE A 137 13.44 14.69 2.30
C PHE A 137 13.35 14.63 3.83
N SER A 138 12.71 15.63 4.44
CA SER A 138 12.55 15.69 5.91
C SER A 138 11.14 15.36 6.38
N HIS A 139 10.14 15.61 5.55
CA HIS A 139 8.75 15.45 5.87
C HIS A 139 7.99 14.81 4.71
N ALA A 140 6.86 14.16 5.01
CA ALA A 140 5.98 13.60 4.00
C ALA A 140 5.51 14.67 2.99
N VAL A 141 5.32 15.92 3.43
CA VAL A 141 4.92 17.04 2.56
C VAL A 141 5.98 17.38 1.51
N ASP A 142 7.26 17.06 1.75
CA ASP A 142 8.32 17.29 0.76
C ASP A 142 8.19 16.28 -0.39
N LEU A 143 7.74 15.05 -0.11
CA LEU A 143 7.45 14.01 -1.11
C LEU A 143 6.18 14.30 -1.91
N VAL A 144 5.25 15.09 -1.35
CA VAL A 144 4.00 15.47 -2.02
C VAL A 144 4.20 16.60 -3.04
N ARG A 145 5.20 17.47 -2.83
CA ARG A 145 5.47 18.66 -3.65
C ARG A 145 6.26 18.32 -4.91
#